data_AF-A0A928PH50-F1
#
_entry.id   AF-A0A928PH50-F1
#
_cell.length_a   1.000
_cell.length_b   1.000
_cell.length_c   1.000
_cell.angle_alpha   90.00
_cell.angle_beta   90.00
_cell.angle_gamma   90.00
#
_symmetry.space_group_name_H-M   'P 1'
#
loop_
_entity.id
_entity.type
_entity.pdbx_description
1 polymer ?
#
loop_
_entity_poly.entity_id
_entity_poly.type
_entity_poly.pdbx_seq_one_letter_code
_entity_poly.pdbx_strand_id
1 'polypeptide(L)'
;MLKNAICAGIGIVFSALAQAFGGWDAAMTTLLVFMAVDYITGMTAAAVFHRSKKTGDGTLESRAGWKGLVKKGVSLLVVLVAARLDAVIGTEFVRDAAVIGFLANEGLSILENAGLMGVPIPRAVTSAIHVLREKADRADAGAGSGDKKAEGEKGDGCGN
;
A
#
# COMPACT_ATOMS: atom_id res chain seq x y z
N MET A 1 -2.17 -14.74 36.17
CA MET A 1 -1.26 -15.54 35.31
C MET A 1 -1.64 -15.46 33.82
N LEU A 2 -2.90 -15.69 33.43
CA LEU A 2 -3.33 -15.66 32.02
C LEU A 2 -3.03 -14.34 31.27
N LYS A 3 -3.28 -13.18 31.90
CA LYS A 3 -2.98 -11.85 31.29
C LYS A 3 -1.50 -11.68 30.95
N ASN A 4 -0.61 -12.15 31.84
CA ASN A 4 0.84 -12.05 31.65
C ASN A 4 1.32 -12.99 30.53
N ALA A 5 0.74 -14.18 30.43
CA ALA A 5 1.03 -15.13 29.36
C ALA A 5 0.60 -14.60 27.98
N ILE A 6 -0.56 -13.94 27.90
CA ILE A 6 -1.04 -13.29 26.66
C ILE A 6 -0.11 -12.14 26.28
N CYS A 7 0.23 -11.24 27.21
CA CYS A 7 1.16 -10.14 26.93
C CYS A 7 2.54 -10.66 26.50
N ALA A 8 3.05 -11.70 27.16
CA ALA A 8 4.32 -12.32 26.79
C ALA A 8 4.27 -12.96 25.39
N GLY A 9 3.19 -13.68 25.08
CA GLY A 9 2.99 -14.29 23.77
C GLY A 9 2.95 -13.26 22.64
N ILE A 10 2.19 -12.17 22.83
CA ILE A 10 2.13 -11.06 21.87
C ILE A 10 3.51 -10.41 21.71
N GLY A 11 4.21 -10.16 22.83
CA GLY A 11 5.54 -9.56 22.81
C GLY A 11 6.57 -10.41 22.06
N ILE A 12 6.55 -11.73 22.24
CA ILE A 12 7.43 -12.66 21.52
C ILE A 12 7.16 -12.60 20.02
N VAL A 13 5.89 -12.68 19.60
CA VAL A 13 5.52 -12.63 18.18
C VAL A 13 5.91 -11.29 17.57
N PHE A 14 5.61 -10.18 18.25
CA PHE A 14 5.91 -8.84 17.77
C PHE A 14 7.43 -8.59 17.67
N SER A 15 8.19 -9.07 18.65
CA SER A 15 9.66 -9.01 18.62
C SER A 15 10.25 -9.83 17.47
N ALA A 16 9.74 -11.04 17.24
CA ALA A 16 10.16 -11.87 16.11
C ALA A 16 9.84 -11.21 14.76
N LEU A 17 8.66 -10.59 14.64
CA LEU A 17 8.30 -9.81 13.46
C LEU A 17 9.23 -8.61 13.29
N ALA A 18 9.45 -7.81 14.32
CA ALA A 18 10.35 -6.66 14.25
C ALA A 18 11.76 -7.06 13.76
N GLN A 19 12.29 -8.19 14.24
CA GLN A 19 13.56 -8.72 13.74
C GLN A 19 13.49 -9.16 12.27
N ALA A 20 12.40 -9.79 11.85
CA ALA A 20 12.22 -10.21 10.46
C ALA A 20 12.21 -9.02 9.48
N PHE A 21 11.63 -7.89 9.90
CA PHE A 21 11.62 -6.62 9.17
C PHE A 21 12.96 -5.86 9.20
N GLY A 22 14.03 -6.43 9.77
CA GLY A 22 15.34 -5.78 9.89
C GLY A 22 15.44 -4.79 11.06
N GLY A 23 14.44 -4.76 11.95
CA GLY A 23 14.38 -3.88 13.11
C GLY A 23 13.15 -2.98 13.12
N TRP A 24 12.90 -2.39 14.29
CA TRP A 24 11.82 -1.43 14.50
C TRP A 24 12.38 -0.01 14.45
N ASP A 25 12.13 0.69 13.34
CA ASP A 25 12.63 2.05 13.11
C ASP A 25 11.50 3.05 12.82
N ALA A 26 11.91 4.30 12.61
CA ALA A 26 11.00 5.39 12.29
C ALA A 26 10.25 5.16 10.98
N ALA A 27 10.89 4.54 9.98
CA ALA A 27 10.28 4.27 8.67
C ALA A 27 9.11 3.26 8.79
N MET A 28 9.35 2.11 9.44
CA MET A 28 8.32 1.11 9.75
C MET A 28 7.19 1.71 10.58
N THR A 29 7.53 2.46 11.64
CA THR A 29 6.53 3.11 12.49
C THR A 29 5.65 4.06 11.69
N THR A 30 6.26 4.89 10.84
CA THR A 30 5.55 5.88 10.02
C THR A 30 4.60 5.20 9.03
N LEU A 31 5.05 4.12 8.37
CA LEU A 31 4.20 3.35 7.45
C LEU A 31 2.97 2.78 8.15
N LEU A 32 3.15 2.17 9.33
CA LEU A 32 2.04 1.60 10.09
C LEU A 32 1.05 2.68 10.56
N VAL A 33 1.53 3.85 10.95
CA VAL A 33 0.68 4.99 11.29
C VAL A 33 -0.14 5.43 10.08
N PHE A 34 0.48 5.56 8.91
CA PHE A 34 -0.25 5.92 7.67
C PHE A 34 -1.28 4.87 7.30
N MET A 35 -0.93 3.58 7.36
CA MET A 35 -1.88 2.49 7.15
C MET A 35 -3.07 2.53 8.11
N ALA A 36 -2.83 2.83 9.39
CA ALA A 36 -3.87 2.94 10.40
C ALA A 36 -4.78 4.16 10.15
N VAL A 37 -4.20 5.32 9.87
CA VAL A 37 -4.95 6.55 9.55
C VAL A 37 -5.77 6.35 8.27
N ASP A 38 -5.19 5.79 7.22
CA ASP A 38 -5.91 5.51 5.98
C ASP A 38 -7.06 4.53 6.20
N TYR A 39 -6.86 3.48 6.99
CA TYR A 39 -7.92 2.52 7.29
C TYR A 39 -9.07 3.18 8.07
N ILE A 40 -8.74 3.96 9.11
CA ILE A 40 -9.75 4.68 9.91
C ILE A 40 -10.49 5.69 9.04
N THR A 41 -9.77 6.54 8.30
CA THR A 41 -10.38 7.56 7.44
C THR A 41 -11.22 6.94 6.32
N GLY A 42 -10.80 5.83 5.73
CA GLY A 42 -11.57 5.09 4.73
C GLY A 42 -12.84 4.47 5.31
N MET A 43 -12.78 3.91 6.53
CA MET A 43 -13.97 3.44 7.23
C MET A 43 -14.92 4.57 7.58
N THR A 44 -14.41 5.70 8.10
CA THR A 44 -15.24 6.86 8.45
C THR A 44 -15.89 7.48 7.21
N ALA A 45 -15.14 7.63 6.12
CA ALA A 45 -15.68 8.10 4.83
C ALA A 45 -16.78 7.18 4.30
N ALA A 46 -16.59 5.85 4.38
CA ALA A 46 -17.60 4.89 3.96
C ALA A 46 -18.84 4.84 4.87
N ALA A 47 -18.64 4.87 6.20
CA ALA A 47 -19.70 4.71 7.20
C ALA A 47 -20.54 5.97 7.40
N VAL A 48 -19.89 7.14 7.52
CA VAL A 48 -20.55 8.39 7.95
C VAL A 48 -21.04 9.16 6.73
N PHE A 49 -20.23 9.24 5.68
CA PHE A 49 -20.52 10.09 4.54
C PHE A 49 -21.31 9.38 3.44
N HIS A 50 -21.62 8.07 3.57
CA HIS A 50 -22.43 7.26 2.64
C HIS A 50 -22.02 7.41 1.15
N ARG A 51 -20.79 7.84 0.90
CA ARG A 51 -20.26 8.18 -0.41
C ARG A 51 -19.08 7.27 -0.69
N SER A 52 -19.36 5.98 -0.87
CA SER A 52 -18.39 5.05 -1.45
C SER A 52 -18.78 4.70 -2.88
N LYS A 53 -17.76 4.67 -3.77
CA LYS A 53 -17.88 4.18 -5.15
C LYS A 53 -18.26 2.69 -5.10
N LYS A 54 -19.52 2.39 -5.42
CA LYS A 54 -20.15 1.05 -5.53
C LYS A 54 -20.56 0.36 -4.22
N THR A 55 -21.69 0.78 -3.66
CA THR A 55 -22.77 -0.13 -3.25
C THR A 55 -24.02 0.70 -2.94
N GLY A 56 -25.17 0.26 -3.44
CA GLY A 56 -26.46 0.94 -3.28
C GLY A 56 -27.08 0.83 -1.89
N ASP A 57 -26.50 0.01 -1.00
CA ASP A 57 -27.04 -0.27 0.32
C ASP A 57 -25.99 0.06 1.37
N GLY A 58 -26.28 1.07 2.21
CA GLY A 58 -25.45 1.60 3.29
C GLY A 58 -25.20 0.64 4.45
N THR A 59 -24.94 -0.63 4.18
CA THR A 59 -24.43 -1.57 5.16
C THR A 59 -22.91 -1.63 5.01
N LEU A 60 -22.20 -1.38 6.11
CA LEU A 60 -20.77 -1.62 6.21
C LEU A 60 -20.52 -3.12 6.02
N GLU A 61 -20.32 -3.54 4.78
CA GLU A 61 -19.93 -4.91 4.50
C GLU A 61 -18.52 -5.10 5.05
N SER A 62 -18.40 -5.79 6.18
CA SER A 62 -17.11 -6.16 6.81
C SER A 62 -16.12 -6.76 5.78
N ARG A 63 -16.64 -7.39 4.73
CA ARG A 63 -15.88 -7.87 3.55
C ARG A 63 -15.07 -6.78 2.84
N ALA A 64 -15.61 -5.57 2.66
CA ALA A 64 -14.90 -4.47 2.02
C ALA A 64 -13.73 -3.98 2.89
N GLY A 65 -13.97 -3.83 4.20
CA GLY A 65 -12.93 -3.49 5.18
C GLY A 65 -11.83 -4.56 5.27
N TRP A 66 -12.22 -5.84 5.27
CA TRP A 66 -11.28 -6.97 5.26
C TRP A 66 -10.42 -6.98 4.00
N LYS A 67 -11.02 -6.74 2.83
CA LYS A 67 -10.28 -6.67 1.56
C LYS A 67 -9.25 -5.54 1.57
N GLY A 68 -9.59 -4.40 2.17
CA GLY A 68 -8.65 -3.29 2.39
C GLY A 68 -7.48 -3.71 3.28
N LEU A 69 -7.77 -4.36 4.41
CA LEU A 69 -6.75 -4.80 5.35
C LEU A 69 -5.80 -5.86 4.76
N VAL A 70 -6.32 -6.81 3.97
CA VAL A 70 -5.49 -7.81 3.27
C VAL A 70 -4.51 -7.13 2.32
N LYS A 71 -4.92 -6.10 1.57
CA LYS A 71 -4.01 -5.36 0.68
C LYS A 71 -2.86 -4.69 1.44
N LYS A 72 -3.15 -4.12 2.61
CA LYS A 72 -2.12 -3.52 3.49
C LYS A 72 -1.19 -4.59 4.06
N GLY A 73 -1.73 -5.74 4.43
CA GLY A 73 -0.95 -6.91 4.83
C GLY A 73 0.04 -7.36 3.75
N VAL A 74 -0.40 -7.40 2.49
CA VAL A 74 0.50 -7.69 1.35
C VAL A 74 1.58 -6.62 1.20
N SER A 75 1.24 -5.35 1.39
CA SER A 75 2.22 -4.25 1.34
C SER A 75 3.32 -4.43 2.40
N LEU A 76 2.94 -4.85 3.62
CA LEU A 76 3.90 -5.20 4.68
C LEU A 76 4.74 -6.43 4.31
N LEU A 77 4.18 -7.43 3.64
CA LEU A 77 4.97 -8.58 3.16
C LEU A 77 6.00 -8.18 2.10
N VAL A 78 5.67 -7.22 1.23
CA VAL A 78 6.64 -6.67 0.27
C VAL A 78 7.78 -5.96 1.00
N VAL A 79 7.47 -5.14 2.01
CA VAL A 79 8.49 -4.49 2.85
C VAL A 79 9.35 -5.51 3.60
N LEU A 80 8.76 -6.62 4.07
CA LEU A 80 9.51 -7.71 4.68
C LEU A 80 10.51 -8.32 3.69
N VAL A 81 10.08 -8.61 2.45
CA VAL A 81 10.98 -9.14 1.41
C VAL A 81 12.09 -8.14 1.11
N ALA A 82 11.77 -6.85 1.01
CA ALA A 82 12.76 -5.78 0.82
C ALA A 82 13.80 -5.75 1.96
N ALA A 83 13.35 -5.84 3.22
CA ALA A 83 14.23 -5.92 4.38
C ALA A 83 15.14 -7.16 4.36
N ARG A 84 14.63 -8.31 3.89
CA ARG A 84 15.44 -9.53 3.73
C ARG A 84 16.45 -9.42 2.60
N LEU A 85 16.12 -8.73 1.51
CA LEU A 85 17.07 -8.43 0.43
C LEU A 85 18.20 -7.53 0.91
N ASP A 86 17.84 -6.46 1.62
CA ASP A 86 18.78 -5.54 2.26
C ASP A 86 19.72 -6.25 3.23
N ALA A 87 19.22 -7.18 4.05
CA ALA A 87 20.04 -8.00 4.93
C ALA A 87 21.05 -8.90 4.19
N VAL A 88 20.76 -9.30 2.94
CA VAL A 88 21.66 -10.11 2.11
C VAL A 88 22.70 -9.22 1.41
N ILE A 89 22.28 -8.04 0.94
CA ILE A 89 23.12 -7.08 0.22
C ILE A 89 24.02 -6.28 1.19
N GLY A 90 23.62 -6.20 2.46
CA GLY A 90 24.28 -5.37 3.48
C GLY A 90 23.92 -3.89 3.39
N THR A 91 22.73 -3.57 2.87
CA THR A 91 22.21 -2.21 2.71
C THR A 91 20.89 -2.05 3.44
N GLU A 92 20.36 -0.83 3.54
CA GLU A 92 18.99 -0.54 4.01
C GLU A 92 18.15 0.21 2.96
N PHE A 93 18.70 0.36 1.75
CA PHE A 93 18.13 1.22 0.71
C PHE A 93 16.82 0.65 0.12
N VAL A 94 16.75 -0.67 -0.06
CA VAL A 94 15.61 -1.30 -0.75
C VAL A 94 14.36 -1.25 0.13
N ARG A 95 14.54 -1.51 1.43
CA ARG A 95 13.51 -1.42 2.47
C ARG A 95 13.00 0.01 2.60
N ASP A 96 13.90 0.99 2.70
CA ASP A 96 13.50 2.39 2.82
C ASP A 96 12.74 2.87 1.58
N ALA A 97 13.21 2.51 0.39
CA ALA A 97 12.51 2.82 -0.86
C ALA A 97 11.12 2.18 -0.92
N ALA A 98 10.99 0.92 -0.50
CA ALA A 98 9.70 0.23 -0.44
C ALA A 98 8.76 0.90 0.57
N VAL A 99 9.25 1.24 1.77
CA VAL A 99 8.48 1.95 2.79
C VAL A 99 7.99 3.30 2.27
N ILE A 100 8.87 4.11 1.70
CA ILE A 100 8.53 5.43 1.15
C ILE A 100 7.50 5.30 0.01
N GLY A 101 7.67 4.29 -0.86
CA GLY A 101 6.72 4.02 -1.94
C GLY A 101 5.32 3.69 -1.42
N PHE A 102 5.21 2.79 -0.43
CA PHE A 102 3.91 2.49 0.18
C PHE A 102 3.37 3.67 1.00
N LEU A 103 4.24 4.45 1.63
CA LEU A 103 3.85 5.64 2.37
C LEU A 103 3.18 6.68 1.46
N ALA A 104 3.73 6.90 0.26
CA ALA A 104 3.12 7.76 -0.74
C ALA A 104 1.74 7.27 -1.17
N ASN A 105 1.57 5.96 -1.37
CA ASN A 105 0.27 5.36 -1.72
C ASN A 105 -0.77 5.54 -0.61
N GLU A 106 -0.42 5.28 0.64
CA GLU A 106 -1.30 5.50 1.79
C GLU A 106 -1.61 7.00 1.96
N GLY A 107 -0.62 7.88 1.74
CA GLY A 107 -0.81 9.33 1.79
C GLY A 107 -1.81 9.85 0.75
N LEU A 108 -1.73 9.37 -0.50
CA LEU A 108 -2.71 9.70 -1.54
C LEU A 108 -4.12 9.22 -1.15
N SER A 109 -4.24 8.01 -0.61
CA SER A 109 -5.52 7.44 -0.16
C SER A 109 -6.12 8.24 1.01
N ILE A 110 -5.31 8.68 1.98
CA ILE A 110 -5.75 9.56 3.07
C ILE A 110 -6.27 10.89 2.52
N LEU A 111 -5.56 11.50 1.57
CA LEU A 111 -5.98 12.77 0.97
C LEU A 111 -7.31 12.62 0.21
N GLU A 112 -7.50 11.51 -0.50
CA GLU A 112 -8.79 11.18 -1.12
C GLU A 112 -9.91 11.05 -0.09
N ASN A 113 -9.69 10.27 0.98
CA ASN A 113 -10.67 10.08 2.06
C ASN A 113 -10.98 11.41 2.78
N ALA A 114 -9.97 12.24 3.03
CA ALA A 114 -10.14 13.57 3.61
C ALA A 114 -11.01 14.48 2.73
N GLY A 115 -10.80 14.46 1.41
CA GLY A 115 -11.65 15.17 0.46
C GLY A 115 -13.10 14.68 0.50
N LEU A 116 -13.33 13.36 0.61
CA LEU A 116 -14.68 12.79 0.75
C LEU A 116 -15.37 13.19 2.05
N MET A 117 -14.61 13.39 3.13
CA MET A 117 -15.10 13.89 4.41
C MET A 117 -15.35 15.41 4.42
N GLY A 118 -15.10 16.11 3.31
CA GLY A 118 -15.34 17.55 3.18
C GLY A 118 -14.22 18.43 3.70
N VAL A 119 -13.01 17.88 3.92
CA VAL A 119 -11.84 18.69 4.23
C VAL A 119 -11.53 19.59 3.01
N PRO A 120 -11.42 20.92 3.17
CA PRO A 120 -11.20 21.83 2.07
C PRO A 120 -9.77 21.67 1.53
N ILE A 121 -9.60 20.83 0.52
CA ILE A 121 -8.34 20.63 -0.18
C ILE A 121 -8.24 21.63 -1.33
N PRO A 122 -7.14 22.40 -1.45
CA PRO A 122 -6.94 23.33 -2.56
C PRO A 122 -7.03 22.62 -3.92
N ARG A 123 -7.68 23.26 -4.91
CA ARG A 123 -7.90 22.68 -6.24
C ARG A 123 -6.62 22.18 -6.92
N ALA A 124 -5.51 22.89 -6.75
CA ALA A 124 -4.21 22.49 -7.29
C ALA A 124 -3.77 21.11 -6.77
N VAL A 125 -4.00 20.83 -5.49
CA VAL A 125 -3.64 19.55 -4.85
C VAL A 125 -4.55 18.43 -5.36
N THR A 126 -5.87 18.67 -5.43
CA THR A 126 -6.83 17.68 -5.96
C THR A 126 -6.51 17.31 -7.41
N SER A 127 -6.20 18.30 -8.26
CA SER A 127 -5.80 18.06 -9.65
C SER A 127 -4.49 17.27 -9.74
N ALA A 128 -3.50 17.60 -8.92
CA ALA A 128 -2.25 16.86 -8.87
C ALA A 128 -2.46 15.40 -8.45
N ILE A 129 -3.25 15.15 -7.40
CA ILE A 129 -3.59 13.79 -6.94
C ILE A 129 -4.25 13.00 -8.06
N HIS A 130 -5.21 13.59 -8.79
CA HIS A 130 -5.89 12.89 -9.89
C HIS A 130 -4.92 12.46 -11.00
N VAL A 131 -3.99 13.34 -11.39
CA VAL A 131 -2.96 13.03 -12.40
C VAL A 131 -1.99 11.97 -11.89
N LEU A 132 -1.56 12.06 -10.62
CA LEU A 132 -0.68 11.06 -10.01
C LEU A 132 -1.36 9.70 -9.94
N ARG A 133 -2.64 9.64 -9.60
CA ARG A 133 -3.42 8.41 -9.55
C ARG A 133 -3.57 7.76 -10.92
N GLU A 134 -3.91 8.56 -11.94
CA GLU A 134 -4.01 8.05 -13.31
C GLU A 134 -2.66 7.49 -13.81
N LYS A 135 -1.55 8.17 -13.48
CA LYS A 135 -0.21 7.69 -13.83
C LYS A 135 0.16 6.41 -13.07
N ALA A 136 -0.17 6.30 -11.79
CA ALA A 136 0.06 5.10 -10.99
C ALA A 136 -0.72 3.91 -11.56
N ASP A 137 -2.01 4.08 -11.84
CA ASP A 137 -2.86 3.04 -12.43
C ASP A 137 -2.32 2.58 -13.81
N ARG A 138 -1.78 3.51 -14.62
CA ARG A 138 -1.12 3.19 -15.91
C ARG A 138 0.22 2.48 -15.74
N ALA A 139 1.01 2.85 -14.74
CA ALA A 139 2.29 2.20 -14.45
C ALA A 139 2.08 0.75 -14.00
N ASP A 140 1.08 0.51 -13.15
CA ASP A 140 0.68 -0.82 -12.70
C ASP A 140 0.17 -1.69 -13.86
N ALA A 141 -0.56 -1.10 -14.81
CA ALA A 141 -1.01 -1.80 -16.03
C ALA A 141 0.14 -2.09 -17.02
N GLY A 142 1.15 -1.22 -17.10
CA GLY A 142 2.31 -1.36 -17.98
C GLY A 142 3.32 -2.41 -17.52
N ALA A 143 3.44 -2.63 -16.21
CA ALA A 143 4.35 -3.62 -15.62
C ALA A 143 4.01 -5.08 -15.99
N GLY A 144 2.80 -5.36 -16.50
CA GLY A 144 2.38 -6.67 -17.01
C GLY A 144 2.55 -6.88 -18.53
N SER A 145 3.01 -5.87 -19.28
CA SER A 145 3.05 -5.89 -20.76
C SER A 145 4.46 -5.79 -21.36
N GLY A 146 5.50 -5.96 -20.55
CA GLY A 146 6.90 -5.79 -20.96
C GLY A 146 7.45 -6.87 -21.91
N ASP A 147 6.72 -7.95 -22.18
CA ASP A 147 7.26 -9.13 -22.89
C ASP A 147 6.74 -9.34 -24.33
N LYS A 148 5.97 -8.40 -24.90
CA LYS A 148 5.41 -8.53 -26.27
C LYS A 148 5.89 -7.47 -27.26
N LYS A 149 7.15 -7.05 -27.18
CA LYS A 149 7.73 -6.15 -28.20
C LYS A 149 9.14 -6.53 -28.63
N ALA A 150 9.42 -7.83 -28.73
CA ALA A 150 10.67 -8.36 -29.29
C ALA A 150 10.49 -9.65 -30.11
N GLU A 151 9.37 -9.81 -30.82
CA GLU A 151 9.23 -10.82 -31.89
C GLU A 151 8.48 -10.18 -33.05
N GLY A 152 9.18 -9.39 -33.85
CA GLY A 152 8.59 -8.70 -34.99
C GLY A 152 9.60 -8.07 -35.93
N GLU A 153 10.86 -8.52 -35.92
CA GLU A 153 11.84 -8.19 -36.96
C GLU A 153 12.81 -9.37 -37.10
N LYS A 154 12.34 -10.44 -37.75
CA LYS A 154 13.19 -11.44 -38.41
C LYS A 154 12.29 -12.36 -39.25
N GLY A 155 12.37 -12.21 -40.56
CA GLY A 155 11.74 -13.11 -41.52
C GLY A 155 11.02 -12.37 -42.65
N ASP A 156 11.79 -11.83 -43.60
CA ASP A 156 11.79 -12.39 -44.97
C ASP A 156 12.58 -11.48 -45.90
N GLY A 157 13.90 -11.68 -45.83
CA GLY A 157 14.83 -11.40 -46.92
C GLY A 157 15.31 -12.73 -47.49
N CYS A 158 14.53 -13.29 -48.40
CA CYS A 158 14.94 -14.32 -49.36
C CYS A 158 14.00 -14.11 -50.55
N GLY A 159 14.45 -13.67 -51.73
CA GLY A 159 15.41 -14.39 -52.55
C GLY A 159 14.66 -15.29 -53.52
N ASN A 160 14.01 -14.69 -54.53
CA ASN A 160 14.00 -15.14 -55.93
C ASN A 160 13.35 -14.08 -56.82
#